data_AF-A0A895XSL1-F1
#
_entry.id   AF-A0A895XSL1-F1
#
_cell.length_a   1.000
_cell.length_b   1.000
_cell.length_c   1.000
_cell.angle_alpha   90.00
_cell.angle_beta   90.00
_cell.angle_gamma   90.00
#
_symmetry.space_group_name_H-M   'P 1'
#
loop_
_entity.id
_entity.type
_entity.pdbx_description
1 polymer ?
#
loop_
_entity_poly.entity_id
_entity_poly.type
_entity_poly.pdbx_seq_one_letter_code
_entity_poly.pdbx_strand_id
1 'polypeptide(L)'
;MARKTMLHSAEKSAHPEVTTMAGGEEPVLSPAQRKPTSRKVLYSTLLVTAGIVLTFLLGNHTGRIEDFFVILTAAGIVGFVVLDWWMRRTGLRD
;
A
#
# COMPACT_ATOMS: atom_id res chain seq x y z
N MET A 1 -45.77 14.89 26.98
CA MET A 1 -44.87 14.11 26.11
C MET A 1 -43.78 14.98 25.43
N ALA A 2 -43.28 16.05 26.07
CA ALA A 2 -42.41 17.06 25.43
C ALA A 2 -41.02 17.22 26.09
N ARG A 3 -40.68 16.44 27.12
CA ARG A 3 -39.42 16.57 27.87
C ARG A 3 -38.25 15.80 27.22
N LYS A 4 -38.54 14.78 26.41
CA LYS A 4 -37.51 13.92 25.80
C LYS A 4 -36.86 14.56 24.56
N THR A 5 -37.59 15.44 23.86
CA THR A 5 -37.12 16.11 22.64
C THR A 5 -36.16 17.26 22.93
N MET A 6 -36.33 17.96 24.06
CA MET A 6 -35.46 19.09 24.47
C MET A 6 -34.05 18.64 24.90
N LEU A 7 -33.91 17.43 25.48
CA LEU A 7 -32.61 16.92 25.91
C LEU A 7 -31.72 16.47 24.74
N HIS A 8 -32.32 16.03 23.63
CA HIS A 8 -31.57 15.71 22.40
C HIS A 8 -31.05 16.95 21.67
N SER A 9 -31.61 18.14 21.94
CA SER A 9 -31.17 19.39 21.30
C SER A 9 -30.05 20.09 22.06
N ALA A 10 -29.90 19.85 23.37
CA ALA A 10 -28.88 20.50 24.20
C ALA A 10 -27.52 19.77 24.17
N GLU A 11 -27.51 18.45 23.93
CA GLU A 11 -26.27 17.67 23.83
C GLU A 11 -25.51 17.96 22.52
N LYS A 12 -26.22 18.33 21.45
CA LYS A 12 -25.63 18.60 20.13
C LYS A 12 -24.82 19.90 20.06
N SER A 13 -24.97 20.80 21.03
CA SER A 13 -24.29 22.11 21.06
C SER A 13 -23.04 22.18 21.95
N ALA A 14 -22.63 21.07 22.58
CA ALA A 14 -21.53 21.05 23.55
C ALA A 14 -20.18 20.55 23.00
N HIS A 15 -20.02 20.51 21.67
CA HIS A 15 -18.70 20.40 21.06
C HIS A 15 -18.40 21.69 20.30
N PRO A 16 -17.44 22.51 20.75
CA PRO A 16 -17.01 23.64 19.95
C PRO A 16 -16.54 23.09 18.60
N GLU A 17 -17.09 23.65 17.53
CA GLU A 17 -16.55 23.50 16.19
C GLU A 17 -15.16 24.13 16.22
N VAL A 18 -14.15 23.29 16.47
CA VAL A 18 -12.76 23.65 16.34
C VAL A 18 -12.49 23.72 14.84
N THR A 19 -12.83 24.87 14.26
CA THR A 19 -12.32 25.27 12.95
C THR A 19 -10.85 25.62 13.12
N THR A 20 -10.01 24.58 13.21
CA THR A 20 -8.56 24.72 13.09
C THR A 20 -8.23 24.71 11.60
N MET A 21 -8.08 25.91 11.07
CA MET A 21 -7.34 26.16 9.84
C MET A 21 -5.85 25.99 10.14
N ALA A 22 -5.33 24.76 10.04
CA ALA A 22 -3.89 24.49 10.10
C ALA A 22 -3.45 23.81 8.81
N GLY A 23 -2.57 24.47 8.06
CA GLY A 23 -1.87 23.83 6.96
C GLY A 23 -1.02 22.66 7.46
N GLY A 24 -1.07 21.52 6.76
CA GLY A 24 0.03 20.56 6.69
C GLY A 24 0.53 19.91 7.98
N GLU A 25 -0.28 19.74 9.03
CA GLU A 25 0.11 18.93 10.19
C GLU A 25 -0.18 17.45 9.93
N GLU A 26 0.65 16.79 9.11
CA GLU A 26 0.58 15.33 8.97
C GLU A 26 0.94 14.69 10.33
N PRO A 27 0.07 13.86 10.93
CA PRO A 27 0.36 13.28 12.24
C PRO A 27 1.67 12.49 12.22
N VAL A 28 2.63 12.86 13.05
CA VAL A 28 3.89 12.12 13.18
C VAL A 28 3.60 10.78 13.87
N LEU A 29 3.38 9.75 13.06
CA LEU A 29 3.07 8.40 13.54
C LEU A 29 4.33 7.68 14.03
N SER A 30 4.29 7.17 15.27
CA SER A 30 5.27 6.20 15.74
C SER A 30 5.19 4.91 14.89
N PRO A 31 6.27 4.12 14.77
CA PRO A 31 6.29 2.92 13.92
C PRO A 31 5.12 1.96 14.18
N ALA A 32 4.68 1.83 15.43
CA ALA A 32 3.56 0.96 15.83
C ALA A 32 2.18 1.49 15.40
N GLN A 33 2.05 2.79 15.13
CA GLN A 33 0.79 3.41 14.69
C GLN A 33 0.61 3.38 13.17
N ARG A 34 1.65 3.03 12.41
CA ARG A 34 1.55 2.95 10.95
C ARG A 34 0.73 1.73 10.55
N LYS A 35 -0.30 1.96 9.73
CA LYS A 35 -1.04 0.86 9.12
C LYS A 35 -0.08 0.03 8.24
N PRO A 36 -0.03 -1.30 8.41
CA PRO A 36 0.76 -2.15 7.54
C PRO A 36 0.34 -2.01 6.09
N THR A 37 1.31 -1.97 5.18
CA THR A 37 1.05 -1.95 3.73
C THR A 37 0.21 -3.17 3.35
N SER A 38 -0.83 -2.95 2.55
CA SER A 38 -1.65 -4.05 2.07
C SER A 38 -0.82 -5.01 1.22
N ARG A 39 -0.70 -6.26 1.67
CA ARG A 39 0.07 -7.30 0.96
C ARG A 39 -0.47 -7.55 -0.45
N LYS A 40 -1.79 -7.49 -0.62
CA LYS A 40 -2.44 -7.63 -1.93
C LYS A 40 -1.99 -6.53 -2.88
N VAL A 41 -1.92 -5.29 -2.38
CA VAL A 41 -1.42 -4.15 -3.15
C VAL A 41 0.05 -4.39 -3.51
N LEU A 42 0.89 -4.74 -2.54
CA LEU A 42 2.31 -5.01 -2.76
C LEU A 42 2.55 -6.09 -3.84
N TYR A 43 1.86 -7.23 -3.76
CA TYR A 43 2.02 -8.30 -4.75
C TYR A 43 1.52 -7.86 -6.12
N SER A 44 0.37 -7.18 -6.19
CA SER A 44 -0.15 -6.68 -7.46
C SER A 44 0.79 -5.67 -8.11
N THR A 45 1.35 -4.73 -7.34
CA THR A 45 2.28 -3.73 -7.88
C THR A 45 3.56 -4.39 -8.38
N LEU A 46 4.13 -5.34 -7.62
CA LEU A 46 5.33 -6.06 -8.04
C LEU A 46 5.09 -6.89 -9.32
N LEU A 47 3.97 -7.59 -9.42
CA LEU A 47 3.65 -8.38 -10.61
C LEU A 47 3.37 -7.49 -11.83
N VAL A 48 2.69 -6.35 -11.65
CA VAL A 48 2.52 -5.36 -12.72
C VAL A 48 3.86 -4.79 -13.16
N THR A 49 4.75 -4.44 -12.22
CA THR A 49 6.11 -3.97 -12.54
C THR A 49 6.89 -5.04 -13.31
N ALA A 50 6.85 -6.31 -12.91
CA ALA A 50 7.49 -7.39 -13.66
C ALA A 50 6.93 -7.51 -15.08
N GLY A 51 5.62 -7.39 -15.26
CA GLY A 51 4.98 -7.36 -16.57
C GLY A 51 5.47 -6.19 -17.43
N ILE A 52 5.53 -4.98 -16.87
CA ILE A 52 6.07 -3.79 -17.55
C ILE A 52 7.53 -4.02 -17.96
N VAL A 53 8.37 -4.52 -17.07
CA VAL A 53 9.78 -4.84 -17.38
C VAL A 53 9.87 -5.80 -18.56
N LEU A 54 9.03 -6.84 -18.61
CA LEU A 54 9.03 -7.78 -19.73
C LEU A 54 8.58 -7.14 -21.05
N THR A 55 7.80 -6.05 -21.03
CA THR A 55 7.48 -5.33 -22.27
C THR A 55 8.72 -4.72 -22.93
N PHE A 56 9.83 -4.56 -22.20
CA PHE A 56 11.07 -4.06 -22.79
C PHE A 56 11.70 -5.06 -23.75
N LEU A 57 11.34 -6.34 -23.71
CA LEU A 57 11.73 -7.32 -24.74
C LEU A 57 11.07 -7.03 -26.10
N LEU A 58 9.99 -6.23 -26.12
CA LEU A 58 9.31 -5.82 -27.34
C LEU A 58 10.06 -4.62 -27.93
N GLY A 59 10.89 -4.86 -28.94
CA GLY A 59 11.67 -3.80 -29.57
C GLY A 59 12.73 -4.34 -30.51
N ASN A 60 13.50 -3.45 -31.12
CA ASN A 60 14.59 -3.82 -32.02
C ASN A 60 15.86 -4.11 -31.22
N HIS A 61 15.87 -5.23 -30.50
CA HIS A 61 17.05 -5.73 -29.78
C HIS A 61 17.98 -6.46 -30.74
N THR A 62 19.14 -5.86 -31.01
CA THR A 62 20.17 -6.53 -31.82
C THR A 62 21.06 -7.43 -30.97
N GLY A 63 21.13 -7.18 -29.66
CA GLY A 63 22.00 -7.89 -28.72
C GLY A 63 21.22 -8.62 -27.64
N ARG A 64 21.62 -9.85 -27.32
CA ARG A 64 20.93 -10.70 -26.32
C ARG A 64 21.25 -10.35 -24.87
N ILE A 65 22.33 -9.58 -24.64
CA ILE A 65 22.76 -9.26 -23.27
C ILE A 65 21.72 -8.42 -22.53
N GLU A 66 21.05 -7.51 -23.24
CA GLU A 66 19.96 -6.71 -22.68
C GLU A 66 18.78 -7.60 -22.28
N ASP A 67 18.36 -8.52 -23.15
CA ASP A 67 17.31 -9.48 -22.85
C ASP A 67 17.60 -10.30 -21.59
N PHE A 68 18.85 -10.73 -21.39
CA PHE A 68 19.27 -11.45 -20.18
C PHE A 68 19.04 -10.61 -18.92
N PHE A 69 19.42 -9.34 -18.92
CA PHE A 69 19.21 -8.46 -17.77
C PHE A 69 17.73 -8.13 -17.54
N VAL A 70 16.95 -7.94 -18.60
CA VAL A 70 15.49 -7.72 -18.51
C VAL A 70 14.81 -8.94 -17.89
N ILE A 71 15.10 -10.14 -18.41
CA ILE A 71 14.53 -11.39 -17.89
C ILE A 71 14.98 -11.64 -16.45
N LEU A 72 16.26 -11.45 -16.15
CA LEU A 72 16.80 -11.64 -14.80
C LEU A 72 16.12 -10.69 -13.80
N THR A 73 15.90 -9.43 -14.19
CA THR A 73 15.22 -8.43 -13.35
C THR A 73 13.77 -8.84 -13.09
N ALA A 74 13.02 -9.21 -14.14
CA ALA A 74 11.64 -9.67 -13.99
C ALA A 74 11.55 -10.94 -13.12
N ALA A 75 12.44 -11.91 -13.34
CA ALA A 75 12.53 -13.13 -12.56
C ALA A 75 12.86 -12.85 -11.08
N GLY A 76 13.75 -11.88 -10.81
CA GLY A 76 14.06 -11.43 -9.45
C GLY A 76 12.82 -10.88 -8.74
N ILE A 77 12.05 -10.00 -9.39
CA ILE A 77 10.81 -9.42 -8.83
C ILE A 77 9.78 -10.51 -8.52
N VAL A 78 9.53 -11.43 -9.46
CA VAL A 78 8.61 -12.55 -9.24
C VAL A 78 9.13 -13.47 -8.13
N GLY A 79 10.43 -13.73 -8.12
CA GLY A 79 11.11 -14.47 -7.06
C GLY A 79 10.83 -13.90 -5.67
N PHE A 80 10.96 -12.58 -5.49
CA PHE A 80 10.63 -11.93 -4.21
C PHE A 80 9.19 -12.19 -3.74
N VAL A 81 8.22 -12.11 -4.65
CA VAL A 81 6.81 -12.40 -4.33
C VAL A 81 6.64 -13.85 -3.90
N VAL A 82 7.24 -14.79 -4.64
CA VAL A 82 7.17 -16.23 -4.34
C VAL A 82 7.85 -16.54 -3.01
N LEU A 83 9.04 -15.99 -2.75
CA LEU A 83 9.77 -16.18 -1.49
C LEU A 83 8.98 -15.62 -0.30
N ASP A 84 8.48 -14.38 -0.37
CA ASP A 84 7.69 -13.79 0.74
C ASP A 84 6.41 -14.60 1.00
N TRP A 85 5.69 -15.00 -0.05
CA TRP A 85 4.51 -15.86 0.08
C TRP A 85 4.85 -17.20 0.72
N TRP A 86 5.95 -17.84 0.30
CA TRP A 86 6.37 -19.13 0.82
C TRP A 86 6.83 -19.04 2.29
N MET A 87 7.60 -18.02 2.66
CA MET A 87 8.02 -17.77 4.04
C MET A 87 6.82 -17.59 4.97
N ARG A 88 5.77 -16.92 4.50
CA ARG A 88 4.52 -16.75 5.26
C ARG A 88 3.71 -18.02 5.35
N ARG A 89 3.67 -18.81 4.28
CA ARG A 89 2.98 -20.11 4.29
C ARG A 89 3.64 -21.12 5.23
N THR A 90 4.94 -21.02 5.39
CA THR A 90 5.74 -21.90 6.26
C THR A 90 5.85 -21.41 7.70
N GLY A 91 5.31 -20.22 8.02
CA GLY A 91 5.41 -19.63 9.37
C GLY A 91 6.80 -19.10 9.70
N LEU A 92 7.69 -18.94 8.70
CA LEU A 92 9.01 -18.33 8.87
C LEU A 92 8.93 -16.80 9.01
N ARG A 93 7.82 -16.20 8.57
CA ARG A 93 7.50 -14.76 8.69
C ARG A 93 5.98 -14.60 8.83
N ASP A 94 5.52 -13.78 9.77
CA ASP A 94 4.09 -13.50 9.97
C ASP A 94 3.66 -12.11 9.44
#